data_AF-A0A522ZZD4-F1
#
_entry.id   AF-A0A522ZZD4-F1
#
_cell.length_a   1.000
_cell.length_b   1.000
_cell.length_c   1.000
_cell.angle_alpha   90.00
_cell.angle_beta   90.00
_cell.angle_gamma   90.00
#
_symmetry.space_group_name_H-M   'P 1'
#
loop_
_entity.id
_entity.type
_entity.pdbx_description
1 polymer ?
#
loop_
_entity_poly.entity_id
_entity_poly.type
_entity_poly.pdbx_seq_one_letter_code
_entity_poly.pdbx_strand_id
1 'polypeptide(L)'
;METVQDLLNAVAAGQRPVATFERGIEDLDDIYPEAGMRARIVACSDSRYGDGIIDVQCSFGEFEAHNMAIERPNYYDQDGNPRLTAHQAGQYKPEQTLYFMATDPLSKFMSPADEKAMAIYLEWAATGKTGVSYIQWLEQQLGAAREALGHRGSVVGPWCVRRTRVGGGFAVNREIRDAAGSRVEWLLSKSGARKHFRSDASAQEAIAERRRFG
;
A
#
# COMPACT_ATOMS: atom_id res chain seq x y z
N MET A 1 8.60 -14.07 10.84
CA MET A 1 10.06 -14.20 10.74
C MET A 1 10.63 -13.26 11.78
N GLU A 2 11.02 -13.78 12.93
CA GLU A 2 11.41 -12.95 14.07
C GLU A 2 12.92 -12.94 14.28
N THR A 3 13.61 -14.00 13.84
CA THR A 3 15.06 -14.16 14.05
C THR A 3 15.84 -14.37 12.75
N VAL A 4 17.15 -14.11 12.81
CA VAL A 4 18.12 -14.48 11.77
C VAL A 4 18.02 -15.96 11.43
N GLN A 5 17.90 -16.80 12.46
CA GLN A 5 17.84 -18.25 12.28
C GLN A 5 16.59 -18.66 11.47
N ASP A 6 15.46 -17.98 11.65
CA ASP A 6 14.26 -18.23 10.85
C ASP A 6 14.50 -17.93 9.37
N LEU A 7 15.18 -16.80 9.09
CA LEU A 7 15.51 -16.42 7.71
C LEU A 7 16.47 -17.42 7.07
N LEU A 8 17.53 -17.81 7.78
CA LEU A 8 18.48 -18.83 7.33
C LEU A 8 17.76 -20.15 7.03
N ASN A 9 16.92 -20.62 7.94
CA ASN A 9 16.16 -21.86 7.79
C ASN A 9 15.20 -21.80 6.59
N ALA A 10 14.49 -20.69 6.41
CA ALA A 10 13.58 -20.50 5.28
C ALA A 10 14.34 -20.53 3.95
N VAL A 11 15.45 -19.79 3.84
CA VAL A 11 16.26 -19.75 2.62
C VAL A 11 16.91 -21.10 2.32
N ALA A 12 17.42 -21.79 3.33
CA ALA A 12 17.98 -23.15 3.22
C ALA A 12 16.93 -24.17 2.79
N ALA A 13 15.67 -24.01 3.21
CA ALA A 13 14.53 -24.81 2.75
C ALA A 13 14.07 -24.48 1.32
N GLY A 14 14.79 -23.59 0.60
CA GLY A 14 14.45 -23.18 -0.76
C GLY A 14 13.40 -22.07 -0.82
N GLN A 15 12.93 -21.56 0.32
CA GLN A 15 12.01 -20.41 0.32
C GLN A 15 12.77 -19.14 -0.06
N ARG A 16 12.07 -18.19 -0.66
CA ARG A 16 12.64 -16.92 -1.12
C ARG A 16 11.76 -15.78 -0.63
N PRO A 17 11.78 -15.50 0.69
CA PRO A 17 10.87 -14.53 1.29
C PRO A 17 11.14 -13.13 0.73
N VAL A 18 10.10 -12.32 0.68
CA VAL A 18 10.21 -10.89 0.36
C VAL A 18 10.26 -10.14 1.69
N ALA A 19 11.24 -9.26 1.79
CA ALA A 19 11.40 -8.35 2.92
C ALA A 19 10.95 -6.94 2.52
N THR A 20 10.31 -6.24 3.45
CA THR A 20 10.16 -4.78 3.41
C THR A 20 11.22 -4.18 4.34
N PHE A 21 12.01 -3.25 3.84
CA PHE A 21 13.04 -2.61 4.65
C PHE A 21 12.43 -1.57 5.58
N GLU A 22 12.85 -1.58 6.84
CA GLU A 22 12.34 -0.74 7.91
C GLU A 22 13.20 0.52 8.10
N ARG A 23 12.69 1.46 8.89
CA ARG A 23 13.45 2.65 9.29
C ARG A 23 14.67 2.22 10.10
N GLY A 24 15.86 2.47 9.58
CA GLY A 24 17.13 2.04 10.17
C GLY A 24 17.95 1.18 9.22
N ILE A 25 17.38 0.73 8.11
CA ILE A 25 18.18 0.13 7.02
C ILE A 25 19.23 1.12 6.54
N GLU A 26 18.88 2.40 6.44
CA GLU A 26 19.73 3.48 5.95
C GLU A 26 20.94 3.79 6.85
N ASP A 27 20.98 3.24 8.06
CA ASP A 27 22.11 3.36 8.98
C ASP A 27 23.28 2.43 8.59
N LEU A 28 23.06 1.49 7.66
CA LEU A 28 24.11 0.65 7.12
C LEU A 28 24.98 1.44 6.12
N ASP A 29 26.27 1.18 6.12
CA ASP A 29 27.20 1.85 5.22
C ASP A 29 27.11 1.28 3.78
N ASP A 30 27.14 2.17 2.79
CA ASP A 30 27.20 1.85 1.35
C ASP A 30 26.08 0.92 0.83
N ILE A 31 24.86 1.13 1.32
CA ILE A 31 23.69 0.36 0.90
C ILE A 31 22.74 1.17 -0.02
N TYR A 32 22.06 0.46 -0.91
CA TYR A 32 20.98 1.03 -1.73
C TYR A 32 19.60 1.10 -1.02
N PRO A 33 19.13 0.06 -0.29
CA PRO A 33 17.76 0.05 0.20
C PRO A 33 17.42 1.19 1.16
N GLU A 34 16.24 1.78 0.96
CA GLU A 34 15.63 2.77 1.87
C GLU A 34 14.38 2.19 2.56
N ALA A 35 13.96 2.81 3.67
CA ALA A 35 12.77 2.41 4.38
C ALA A 35 11.51 2.40 3.48
N GLY A 36 10.82 1.27 3.44
CA GLY A 36 9.65 1.00 2.61
C GLY A 36 9.94 0.28 1.29
N MET A 37 11.22 0.20 0.89
CA MET A 37 11.62 -0.60 -0.27
C MET A 37 11.42 -2.10 -0.01
N ARG A 38 11.36 -2.87 -1.10
CA ARG A 38 11.16 -4.31 -1.06
C ARG A 38 12.23 -5.04 -1.87
N ALA A 39 12.62 -6.20 -1.36
CA ALA A 39 13.49 -7.12 -2.07
C ALA A 39 13.14 -8.57 -1.76
N ARG A 40 13.42 -9.45 -2.71
CA ARG A 40 13.43 -10.89 -2.46
C ARG A 40 14.78 -11.28 -1.85
N ILE A 41 14.75 -12.02 -0.76
CA ILE A 41 15.96 -12.63 -0.20
C ILE A 41 16.29 -13.88 -1.00
N VAL A 42 17.44 -13.88 -1.67
CA VAL A 42 17.88 -14.96 -2.58
C VAL A 42 18.84 -15.93 -1.92
N ALA A 43 19.71 -15.42 -1.05
CA ALA A 43 20.65 -16.20 -0.26
C ALA A 43 20.85 -15.55 1.11
N CYS A 44 21.16 -16.35 2.11
CA CYS A 44 21.52 -15.89 3.44
C CYS A 44 22.58 -16.85 3.97
N SER A 45 23.69 -16.32 4.47
CA SER A 45 24.75 -17.12 5.09
C SER A 45 25.32 -16.40 6.30
N ASP A 46 25.65 -17.16 7.33
CA ASP A 46 26.58 -16.69 8.36
C ASP A 46 27.95 -16.50 7.69
N SER A 47 28.58 -15.36 7.94
CA SER A 47 29.87 -14.99 7.37
C SER A 47 30.85 -16.13 7.58
N ARG A 48 31.61 -16.45 6.52
CA ARG A 48 32.61 -17.53 6.56
C ARG A 48 33.75 -17.25 7.55
N TYR A 49 33.82 -16.05 8.12
CA TYR A 49 34.92 -15.60 8.96
C TYR A 49 34.62 -15.66 10.46
N GLY A 50 33.39 -16.03 10.86
CA GLY A 50 33.03 -16.19 12.28
C GLY A 50 33.09 -14.89 13.08
N ASP A 51 32.99 -13.75 12.40
CA ASP A 51 32.97 -12.39 12.95
C ASP A 51 31.57 -11.96 13.43
N GLY A 52 30.59 -12.86 13.36
CA GLY A 52 29.21 -12.57 13.71
C GLY A 52 28.56 -11.62 12.70
N ILE A 53 28.96 -11.67 11.44
CA ILE A 53 28.30 -10.97 10.33
C ILE A 53 27.40 -11.95 9.58
N ILE A 54 26.24 -11.49 9.16
CA ILE A 54 25.31 -12.24 8.32
C ILE A 54 25.24 -11.57 6.96
N ASP A 55 25.48 -12.36 5.92
CA ASP A 55 25.42 -11.93 4.53
C ASP A 55 24.03 -12.27 4.00
N VAL A 56 23.24 -11.25 3.63
CA VAL A 56 21.91 -11.42 3.04
C VAL A 56 21.93 -10.90 1.62
N GLN A 57 21.86 -11.80 0.66
CA GLN A 57 21.76 -11.43 -0.74
C GLN A 57 20.30 -11.12 -1.09
N CYS A 58 20.08 -9.93 -1.63
CA CYS A 58 18.78 -9.37 -1.97
C CYS A 58 18.68 -9.14 -3.48
N SER A 59 17.51 -9.43 -4.06
CA SER A 59 17.15 -9.09 -5.44
C SER A 59 16.01 -8.08 -5.46
N PHE A 60 16.24 -6.94 -6.09
CA PHE A 60 15.35 -5.79 -6.16
C PHE A 60 14.58 -5.70 -7.47
N GLY A 61 15.00 -6.43 -8.51
CA GLY A 61 14.47 -6.26 -9.88
C GLY A 61 12.96 -6.45 -9.99
N GLU A 62 12.39 -7.39 -9.25
CA GLU A 62 10.93 -7.62 -9.25
C GLU A 62 10.12 -6.48 -8.64
N PHE A 63 10.77 -5.65 -7.82
CA PHE A 63 10.16 -4.54 -7.10
C PHE A 63 10.66 -3.18 -7.60
N GLU A 64 11.35 -3.12 -8.74
CA GLU A 64 11.97 -1.90 -9.28
C GLU A 64 10.96 -0.75 -9.37
N ALA A 65 9.81 -0.96 -10.02
CA ALA A 65 8.79 0.07 -10.16
C ALA A 65 8.23 0.58 -8.82
N HIS A 66 8.13 -0.30 -7.81
CA HIS A 66 7.71 0.08 -6.45
C HIS A 66 8.83 0.87 -5.74
N ASN A 67 10.07 0.38 -5.82
CA ASN A 67 11.22 0.97 -5.15
C ASN A 67 11.58 2.33 -5.74
N MET A 68 11.52 2.50 -7.08
CA MET A 68 11.73 3.78 -7.76
C MET A 68 10.80 4.89 -7.26
N ALA A 69 9.57 4.56 -6.87
CA ALA A 69 8.61 5.53 -6.33
C ALA A 69 8.96 5.98 -4.90
N ILE A 70 9.85 5.27 -4.20
CA ILE A 70 10.25 5.50 -2.81
C ILE A 70 11.62 6.17 -2.72
N GLU A 71 12.47 6.04 -3.75
CA GLU A 71 13.83 6.59 -3.77
C GLU A 71 13.89 8.06 -3.38
N ARG A 72 14.81 8.38 -2.46
CA ARG A 72 15.12 9.74 -2.10
C ARG A 72 16.30 10.27 -2.90
N PRO A 73 16.34 11.59 -3.14
CA PRO A 73 17.46 12.23 -3.83
C PRO A 73 18.67 12.39 -2.89
N ASN A 74 19.33 11.28 -2.53
CA ASN A 74 20.46 11.28 -1.58
C ASN A 74 21.84 11.17 -2.25
N TYR A 75 21.89 11.06 -3.58
CA TYR A 75 23.14 11.00 -4.35
C TYR A 75 23.55 12.36 -4.90
N TYR A 76 24.86 12.59 -4.95
CA TYR A 76 25.45 13.86 -5.32
C TYR A 76 25.48 14.05 -6.85
N ASP A 77 25.03 15.21 -7.32
CA ASP A 77 25.23 15.65 -8.70
C ASP A 77 26.68 16.13 -8.95
N GLN A 78 26.96 16.56 -10.19
CA GLN A 78 28.29 17.06 -10.57
C GLN A 78 28.71 18.32 -9.79
N ASP A 79 27.76 19.06 -9.22
CA ASP A 79 27.99 20.25 -8.42
C ASP A 79 28.16 19.93 -6.92
N GLY A 80 28.10 18.65 -6.54
CA GLY A 80 28.23 18.21 -5.15
C GLY A 80 26.97 18.45 -4.32
N ASN A 81 25.79 18.53 -4.93
CA ASN A 81 24.50 18.62 -4.22
C ASN A 81 23.77 17.27 -4.19
N PRO A 82 23.22 16.82 -3.05
CA PRO A 82 22.42 15.61 -2.98
C PRO A 82 21.04 15.86 -3.63
N ARG A 83 20.92 15.47 -4.90
CA ARG A 83 19.75 15.75 -5.75
C ARG A 83 19.33 14.59 -6.64
N LEU A 84 20.19 13.57 -6.75
CA LEU A 84 19.96 12.43 -7.63
C LEU A 84 19.43 11.25 -6.82
N THR A 85 18.51 10.50 -7.40
CA THR A 85 18.16 9.16 -6.91
C THR A 85 19.22 8.13 -7.30
N ALA A 86 19.18 6.92 -6.73
CA ALA A 86 20.14 5.87 -7.06
C ALA A 86 20.13 5.52 -8.57
N HIS A 87 18.94 5.49 -9.18
CA HIS A 87 18.80 5.28 -10.64
C HIS A 87 19.43 6.43 -11.43
N GLN A 88 19.17 7.68 -11.06
CA GLN A 88 19.71 8.85 -11.75
C GLN A 88 21.24 8.94 -11.64
N ALA A 89 21.79 8.50 -10.51
CA ALA A 89 23.23 8.46 -10.27
C ALA A 89 23.94 7.23 -10.86
N GLY A 90 23.19 6.27 -11.45
CA GLY A 90 23.76 5.00 -11.93
C GLY A 90 24.27 4.08 -10.83
N GLN A 91 23.82 4.29 -9.58
CA GLN A 91 24.22 3.53 -8.40
C GLN A 91 23.23 2.42 -8.04
N TYR A 92 22.12 2.33 -8.78
CA TYR A 92 21.17 1.23 -8.63
C TYR A 92 21.83 -0.12 -8.93
N LYS A 93 21.69 -1.06 -7.99
CA LYS A 93 22.14 -2.45 -8.13
C LYS A 93 20.90 -3.36 -8.04
N PRO A 94 20.55 -4.10 -9.11
CA PRO A 94 19.38 -5.00 -9.09
C PRO A 94 19.55 -6.16 -8.12
N GLU A 95 20.80 -6.51 -7.77
CA GLU A 95 21.15 -7.42 -6.71
C GLU A 95 22.21 -6.80 -5.80
N GLN A 96 22.05 -6.94 -4.49
CA GLN A 96 23.02 -6.45 -3.51
C GLN A 96 23.11 -7.42 -2.33
N THR A 97 24.32 -7.63 -1.82
CA THR A 97 24.54 -8.30 -0.54
C THR A 97 24.55 -7.25 0.57
N LEU A 98 23.71 -7.45 1.57
CA LEU A 98 23.62 -6.64 2.77
C LEU A 98 24.31 -7.39 3.92
N TYR A 99 25.04 -6.65 4.76
CA TYR A 99 25.78 -7.20 5.87
C TYR A 99 25.14 -6.73 7.18
N PHE A 100 24.78 -7.69 8.04
CA PHE A 100 24.17 -7.41 9.34
C PHE A 100 25.01 -7.99 10.46
N MET A 101 25.06 -7.30 11.60
CA MET A 101 25.62 -7.90 12.81
C MET A 101 24.64 -8.95 13.35
N ALA A 102 25.12 -10.14 13.66
CA ALA A 102 24.32 -11.22 14.25
C ALA A 102 23.76 -10.89 15.64
N THR A 103 24.36 -9.90 16.31
CA THR A 103 23.87 -9.35 17.57
C THR A 103 22.67 -8.43 17.39
N ASP A 104 22.49 -7.86 16.20
CA ASP A 104 21.41 -6.92 15.92
C ASP A 104 20.15 -7.67 15.48
N PRO A 105 18.97 -7.33 16.02
CA PRO A 105 17.74 -7.96 15.58
C PRO A 105 17.42 -7.54 14.14
N LEU A 106 17.26 -8.51 13.23
CA LEU A 106 16.89 -8.23 11.83
C LEU A 106 15.60 -7.42 11.70
N SER A 107 14.67 -7.56 12.65
CA SER A 107 13.43 -6.79 12.70
C SER A 107 13.64 -5.28 12.82
N LYS A 108 14.83 -4.82 13.21
CA LYS A 108 15.24 -3.41 13.16
C LYS A 108 15.36 -2.90 11.71
N PHE A 109 15.80 -3.76 10.81
CA PHE A 109 16.18 -3.39 9.44
C PHE A 109 15.19 -3.86 8.39
N MET A 110 14.49 -4.96 8.67
CA MET A 110 13.54 -5.55 7.72
C MET A 110 12.45 -6.33 8.42
N SER A 111 11.26 -6.30 7.83
CA SER A 111 10.13 -7.13 8.20
C SER A 111 9.77 -8.04 7.03
N PRO A 112 9.29 -9.28 7.28
CA PRO A 112 8.66 -10.05 6.22
C PRO A 112 7.49 -9.24 5.66
N ALA A 113 7.40 -9.16 4.33
CA ALA A 113 6.27 -8.51 3.70
C ALA A 113 4.95 -9.15 4.18
N ASP A 114 3.92 -8.32 4.39
CA ASP A 114 2.59 -8.73 4.87
C ASP A 114 2.18 -10.09 4.28
N GLU A 115 1.91 -11.08 5.15
CA GLU A 115 1.59 -12.46 4.75
C GLU A 115 0.47 -12.51 3.72
N LYS A 116 -0.51 -11.59 3.81
CA LYS A 116 -1.60 -11.50 2.82
C LYS A 116 -1.09 -10.99 1.48
N ALA A 117 -0.28 -9.93 1.49
CA ALA A 117 0.34 -9.41 0.28
C ALA A 117 1.26 -10.45 -0.37
N MET A 118 1.98 -11.24 0.44
CA MET A 118 2.81 -12.34 -0.02
C MET A 118 2.00 -13.46 -0.64
N ALA A 119 0.92 -13.90 0.02
CA ALA A 119 0.05 -14.95 -0.51
C ALA A 119 -0.48 -14.56 -1.90
N ILE A 120 -0.96 -13.31 -2.03
CA ILE A 120 -1.43 -12.74 -3.29
C ILE A 120 -0.30 -12.68 -4.34
N TYR A 121 0.92 -12.31 -3.94
CA TYR A 121 2.08 -12.31 -4.83
C TYR A 121 2.46 -13.73 -5.31
N LEU A 122 2.47 -14.71 -4.41
CA LEU A 122 2.77 -16.11 -4.74
C LEU A 122 1.70 -16.69 -5.68
N GLU A 123 0.43 -16.35 -5.49
CA GLU A 123 -0.65 -16.70 -6.41
C GLU A 123 -0.38 -16.15 -7.82
N TRP A 124 0.04 -14.89 -7.94
CA TRP A 124 0.43 -14.30 -9.22
C TRP A 124 1.61 -15.05 -9.86
N ALA A 125 2.69 -15.26 -9.09
CA ALA A 125 3.88 -15.94 -9.58
C ALA A 125 3.57 -17.38 -10.06
N ALA A 126 2.67 -18.08 -9.35
CA ALA A 126 2.22 -19.42 -9.71
C ALA A 126 1.38 -19.45 -11.01
N THR A 127 0.83 -18.32 -11.47
CA THR A 127 0.09 -18.30 -12.74
C THR A 127 0.96 -18.57 -13.97
N GLY A 128 2.29 -18.37 -13.86
CA GLY A 128 3.23 -18.55 -14.97
C GLY A 128 2.96 -17.63 -16.17
N LYS A 129 2.12 -16.60 -16.01
CA LYS A 129 1.75 -15.69 -17.10
C LYS A 129 2.93 -14.77 -17.44
N THR A 130 3.60 -15.08 -18.54
CA THR A 130 4.60 -14.19 -19.12
C THR A 130 3.91 -12.97 -19.76
N GLY A 131 4.41 -11.77 -19.48
CA GLY A 131 3.91 -10.52 -20.09
C GLY A 131 2.79 -9.79 -19.35
N VAL A 132 2.32 -10.28 -18.19
CA VAL A 132 1.39 -9.54 -17.32
C VAL A 132 2.13 -9.15 -16.04
N SER A 133 2.31 -7.84 -15.82
CA SER A 133 2.93 -7.36 -14.58
C SER A 133 2.07 -7.71 -13.36
N TYR A 134 2.69 -7.83 -12.19
CA TYR A 134 1.99 -8.08 -10.93
C TYR A 134 0.85 -7.07 -10.69
N ILE A 135 1.08 -5.79 -10.98
CA ILE A 135 0.05 -4.73 -10.84
C ILE A 135 -1.13 -4.97 -11.79
N GLN A 136 -0.87 -5.26 -13.07
CA GLN A 136 -1.94 -5.55 -14.03
C GLN A 136 -2.77 -6.77 -13.62
N TRP A 137 -2.11 -7.78 -13.05
CA TRP A 137 -2.82 -8.95 -12.52
C TRP A 137 -3.68 -8.59 -11.31
N LEU A 138 -3.18 -7.78 -10.37
CA LEU A 138 -3.97 -7.28 -9.24
C LEU A 138 -5.19 -6.47 -9.70
N GLU A 139 -5.03 -5.61 -10.70
CA GLU A 139 -6.12 -4.84 -11.28
C GLU A 139 -7.20 -5.74 -11.89
N GLN A 140 -6.80 -6.83 -12.55
CA GLN A 140 -7.73 -7.85 -13.05
C GLN A 140 -8.49 -8.54 -11.91
N GLN A 141 -7.79 -8.97 -10.85
CA GLN A 141 -8.44 -9.59 -9.69
C GLN A 141 -9.42 -8.63 -9.01
N LEU A 142 -9.03 -7.37 -8.86
CA LEU A 142 -9.88 -6.33 -8.29
C LEU A 142 -11.12 -6.05 -9.16
N GLY A 143 -10.95 -6.03 -10.48
CA GLY A 143 -12.06 -5.92 -11.44
C GLY A 143 -13.06 -7.06 -11.28
N ALA A 144 -12.58 -8.31 -11.31
CA ALA A 144 -13.41 -9.50 -11.14
C ALA A 144 -14.13 -9.52 -9.79
N ALA A 145 -13.44 -9.16 -8.71
CA ALA A 145 -14.04 -9.08 -7.37
C ALA A 145 -15.15 -8.02 -7.28
N ARG A 146 -14.96 -6.86 -7.92
CA ARG A 146 -15.99 -5.79 -7.97
C ARG A 146 -17.24 -6.22 -8.73
N GLU A 147 -17.07 -6.94 -9.84
CA GLU A 147 -18.19 -7.50 -10.61
C GLU A 147 -18.96 -8.53 -9.77
N ALA A 148 -18.26 -9.43 -9.09
CA ALA A 148 -18.86 -10.45 -8.23
C ALA A 148 -19.66 -9.87 -7.06
N LEU A 149 -19.20 -8.77 -6.46
CA LEU A 149 -19.89 -8.06 -5.37
C LEU A 149 -21.10 -7.25 -5.83
N GLY A 150 -21.46 -7.27 -7.12
CA GLY A 150 -22.59 -6.50 -7.64
C GLY A 150 -22.32 -5.00 -7.68
N HIS A 151 -21.06 -4.56 -7.51
CA HIS A 151 -20.62 -3.22 -7.90
C HIS A 151 -20.45 -3.13 -9.42
N ARG A 152 -21.55 -3.45 -10.13
CA ARG A 152 -22.28 -2.50 -10.97
C ARG A 152 -21.64 -1.14 -11.03
N GLY A 153 -20.54 -0.96 -11.77
CA GLY A 153 -19.83 0.31 -11.84
C GLY A 153 -20.83 1.45 -11.95
N SER A 154 -21.03 2.18 -10.85
CA SER A 154 -21.52 3.55 -10.92
C SER A 154 -20.35 4.28 -11.54
N VAL A 155 -20.22 4.14 -12.87
CA VAL A 155 -19.56 5.12 -13.69
C VAL A 155 -20.24 6.41 -13.27
N VAL A 156 -19.53 7.21 -12.49
CA VAL A 156 -19.95 8.56 -12.18
C VAL A 156 -19.94 9.23 -13.55
N GLY A 157 -21.07 9.15 -14.25
CA GLY A 157 -21.26 9.82 -15.52
C GLY A 157 -20.93 11.29 -15.34
N PRO A 158 -20.53 11.99 -16.42
CA PRO A 158 -20.21 13.41 -16.34
C PRO A 158 -21.34 14.12 -15.60
N TRP A 159 -20.99 14.73 -14.47
CA TRP A 159 -21.92 15.41 -13.57
C TRP A 159 -22.74 16.41 -14.38
N CYS A 160 -23.97 16.06 -14.73
CA CYS A 160 -24.84 16.93 -15.48
C CYS A 160 -25.41 17.95 -14.49
N VAL A 161 -24.66 19.03 -14.27
CA VAL A 161 -25.08 20.16 -13.45
C VAL A 161 -26.16 20.92 -14.23
N ARG A 162 -27.43 20.54 -14.05
CA ARG A 162 -28.56 21.36 -14.53
C ARG A 162 -28.68 22.59 -13.65
N ARG A 163 -28.33 23.76 -14.19
CA ARG A 163 -28.68 25.05 -13.58
C ARG A 163 -30.12 25.39 -13.96
N THR A 164 -31.05 25.27 -13.03
CA THR A 164 -32.40 25.81 -13.17
C THR A 164 -32.43 27.25 -12.65
N ARG A 165 -32.89 28.17 -13.50
CA ARG A 165 -33.04 29.59 -13.15
C ARG A 165 -34.39 29.76 -12.44
N VAL A 166 -34.38 30.23 -11.20
CA VAL A 166 -35.60 30.56 -10.45
C VAL A 166 -35.47 32.01 -9.97
N GLY A 167 -36.37 32.88 -10.44
CA GLY A 167 -36.59 34.25 -9.95
C GLY A 167 -35.35 35.04 -9.52
N GLY A 168 -34.70 35.74 -10.45
CA GLY A 168 -33.69 36.76 -10.13
C GLY A 168 -32.32 36.29 -9.63
N GLY A 169 -32.11 34.98 -9.42
CA GLY A 169 -30.80 34.42 -9.02
C GLY A 169 -30.60 32.97 -9.46
N PHE A 170 -29.34 32.50 -9.45
CA PHE A 170 -29.01 31.09 -9.71
C PHE A 170 -29.03 30.31 -8.39
N ALA A 171 -29.95 29.36 -8.23
CA ALA A 171 -29.87 28.34 -7.20
C ALA A 171 -29.24 27.09 -7.80
N VAL A 172 -28.14 26.61 -7.22
CA VAL A 172 -27.54 25.32 -7.58
C VAL A 172 -28.23 24.25 -6.75
N ASN A 173 -29.29 23.64 -7.27
CA ASN A 173 -29.84 22.43 -6.69
C ASN A 173 -28.97 21.24 -7.13
N ARG A 174 -28.19 20.68 -6.21
CA ARG A 174 -27.56 19.37 -6.41
C ARG A 174 -28.64 18.31 -6.19
N GLU A 175 -29.19 17.76 -7.27
CA GLU A 175 -29.88 16.47 -7.17
C GLU A 175 -28.82 15.37 -7.03
N ILE A 176 -28.80 14.72 -5.87
CA ILE A 176 -28.08 13.47 -5.68
C ILE A 176 -29.14 12.37 -5.76
N ARG A 177 -28.99 11.46 -6.71
CA ARG A 177 -29.78 10.24 -6.77
C ARG A 177 -28.92 9.08 -6.32
N ASP A 178 -29.50 8.17 -5.55
CA ASP A 178 -28.81 6.93 -5.20
C ASP A 178 -28.79 5.95 -6.39
N ALA A 179 -28.13 4.82 -6.21
CA ALA A 179 -28.01 3.77 -7.24
C ALA A 179 -29.37 3.16 -7.65
N ALA A 180 -30.43 3.37 -6.86
CA ALA A 180 -31.79 2.93 -7.16
C ALA A 180 -32.63 4.01 -7.86
N GLY A 181 -32.05 5.20 -8.13
CA GLY A 181 -32.73 6.33 -8.76
C GLY A 181 -33.61 7.14 -7.82
N SER A 182 -33.58 6.85 -6.52
CA SER A 182 -34.34 7.59 -5.51
C SER A 182 -33.72 8.95 -5.28
N ARG A 183 -34.59 9.96 -5.13
CA ARG A 183 -34.18 11.35 -4.95
C ARG A 183 -33.75 11.56 -3.50
N VAL A 184 -32.49 11.93 -3.28
CA VAL A 184 -31.98 12.31 -1.95
C VAL A 184 -31.96 13.83 -1.88
N GLU A 185 -32.96 14.42 -1.21
CA GLU A 185 -32.97 15.87 -0.97
C GLU A 185 -32.04 16.23 0.19
N TRP A 186 -30.98 16.98 -0.11
CA TRP A 186 -30.18 17.67 0.90
C TRP A 186 -30.57 19.15 0.92
N LEU A 187 -31.29 19.58 1.95
CA LEU A 187 -31.53 20.99 2.24
C LEU A 187 -30.24 21.63 2.79
N LEU A 188 -29.46 22.25 1.92
CA LEU A 188 -28.37 23.13 2.33
C LEU A 188 -28.95 24.44 2.86
N SER A 189 -29.04 24.54 4.20
CA SER A 189 -29.30 25.80 4.90
C SER A 189 -28.18 26.81 4.61
N LYS A 190 -28.56 28.05 4.26
CA LYS A 190 -27.64 29.16 3.96
C LYS A 190 -26.78 29.64 5.14
N SER A 191 -27.00 29.13 6.35
CA SER A 191 -26.08 29.35 7.48
C SER A 191 -25.13 28.16 7.57
N GLY A 192 -23.82 28.39 7.42
CA GLY A 192 -22.76 27.36 7.39
C GLY A 192 -22.56 26.53 8.66
N ALA A 193 -23.62 26.01 9.28
CA ALA A 193 -23.58 25.06 10.37
C ALA A 193 -23.91 23.66 9.82
N ARG A 194 -22.92 22.77 9.77
CA ARG A 194 -23.15 21.34 9.56
C ARG A 194 -23.86 20.78 10.79
N LYS A 195 -25.19 20.63 10.72
CA LYS A 195 -25.91 19.78 11.67
C LYS A 195 -25.84 18.34 11.15
N HIS A 196 -25.11 17.48 11.83
CA HIS A 196 -25.23 16.04 11.66
C HIS A 196 -26.61 15.62 12.19
N PHE A 197 -27.51 15.26 11.29
CA PHE A 197 -28.73 14.55 11.66
C PHE A 197 -28.40 13.05 11.66
N ARG A 198 -28.34 12.44 12.85
CA ARG A 198 -28.44 10.98 12.98
C ARG A 198 -29.86 10.59 12.57
N SER A 199 -30.00 9.57 11.73
CA SER A 199 -31.29 8.98 11.40
C SER A 199 -31.91 8.40 12.67
N ASP A 200 -33.03 8.98 13.10
CA ASP A 200 -33.86 8.54 14.22
C ASP A 200 -34.54 7.20 13.90
N ALA A 201 -33.80 6.10 14.07
CA ALA A 201 -34.37 4.77 14.22
C ALA A 201 -34.36 4.31 15.69
N SER A 202 -33.50 4.87 16.54
CA SER A 202 -33.39 4.47 17.96
C SER A 202 -34.21 5.31 18.94
N ALA A 203 -34.78 6.45 18.51
CA ALA A 203 -35.56 7.33 19.38
C ALA A 203 -37.03 6.88 19.55
N GLN A 204 -37.56 6.06 18.63
CA GLN A 204 -38.93 5.53 18.74
C GLN A 204 -39.03 4.31 19.67
N GLU A 205 -37.97 3.51 19.81
CA GLU A 205 -37.96 2.37 20.77
C GLU A 205 -37.90 2.85 22.23
N ALA A 206 -37.18 3.94 22.52
CA ALA A 206 -37.09 4.48 23.88
C ALA A 206 -38.39 5.10 24.42
N ILE A 207 -39.32 5.51 23.54
CA ILE A 207 -40.63 6.05 23.92
C ILE A 207 -41.67 4.93 24.08
N ALA A 208 -41.50 3.79 23.40
CA ALA A 208 -42.38 2.63 23.54
C ALA A 208 -42.16 1.87 24.87
N GLU A 209 -40.93 1.82 25.41
CA GLU A 209 -40.66 1.15 26.69
C GLU A 209 -41.17 1.91 27.91
N ARG A 210 -41.23 3.25 27.88
CA ARG A 210 -41.73 4.06 29.00
C ARG A 210 -43.25 4.04 29.21
N ARG A 211 -44.02 3.45 28.29
CA ARG A 211 -45.48 3.25 28.43
C ARG A 211 -45.89 1.85 28.88
N ARG A 212 -44.93 0.94 29.11
CA ARG A 212 -45.21 -0.42 29.62
C ARG A 212 -45.03 -0.59 31.13
N PHE A 213 -44.47 0.40 31.83
CA PHE A 213 -44.18 0.33 33.26
C PHE A 213 -44.55 1.60 34.06
N GLY A 214 -45.60 2.32 33.63
CA GLY A 214 -46.15 3.47 34.35
C GLY A 214 -47.64 3.61 34.10
#